data_AF-A0A7Y4VRM9-F1
#
_entry.id   AF-A0A7Y4VRM9-F1
#
_cell.length_a   1.000
_cell.length_b   1.000
_cell.length_c   1.000
_cell.angle_alpha   90.00
_cell.angle_beta   90.00
_cell.angle_gamma   90.00
#
_symmetry.space_group_name_H-M   'P 1'
#
loop_
_entity.id
_entity.type
_entity.pdbx_description
1 polymer ?
#
loop_
_entity_poly.entity_id
_entity_poly.type
_entity_poly.pdbx_seq_one_letter_code
_entity_poly.pdbx_strand_id
1 'polypeptide(L)'
;MLKVGVAANTKIVRMIATLRELLKKQSQNGVTLSVADDGYVDEGSWIYLIVKPDKPGIRAYEYVERLNDLEAELRTMVGDNNLTVVPAVPD
;
A
#
# COMPACT_ATOMS: atom_id res chain seq x y z
N MET A 1 7.32 4.47 26.28
CA MET A 1 7.04 5.85 25.84
C MET A 1 7.57 5.97 24.40
N LEU A 2 6.72 5.71 23.40
CA LEU A 2 7.13 5.72 21.99
C LEU A 2 7.23 7.17 21.52
N LYS A 3 8.45 7.62 21.19
CA LYS A 3 8.70 8.89 20.51
C LYS A 3 8.20 8.77 19.07
N VAL A 4 6.96 9.18 18.82
CA VAL A 4 6.44 9.36 17.46
C VAL A 4 7.10 10.62 16.89
N GLY A 5 8.23 10.44 16.21
CA GLY A 5 8.95 11.51 15.53
C GLY A 5 8.14 12.04 14.35
N VAL A 6 7.79 13.33 14.40
CA VAL A 6 6.97 14.05 13.40
C VAL A 6 7.48 13.87 11.94
N ALA A 7 8.78 13.61 11.74
CA ALA A 7 9.37 13.40 10.41
C ALA A 7 9.12 12.01 9.79
N ALA A 8 9.07 10.94 10.60
CA ALA A 8 8.72 9.59 10.13
C ALA A 8 7.25 9.54 9.68
N ASN A 9 6.41 10.30 10.40
CA ASN A 9 4.99 10.42 10.10
C ASN A 9 4.75 11.08 8.73
N THR A 10 5.49 12.15 8.38
CA THR A 10 5.33 12.82 7.07
C THR A 10 5.68 11.93 5.88
N LYS A 11 6.71 11.09 6.01
CA LYS A 11 7.14 10.17 4.95
C LYS A 11 6.04 9.12 4.67
N ILE A 12 5.54 8.49 5.73
CA ILE A 12 4.49 7.46 5.63
C ILE A 12 3.19 8.07 5.12
N VAL A 13 2.80 9.26 5.61
CA VAL A 13 1.63 9.99 5.10
C VAL A 13 1.75 10.26 3.60
N ARG A 14 2.93 10.67 3.12
CA ARG A 14 3.19 10.84 1.69
C ARG A 14 3.06 9.52 0.93
N MET A 15 3.63 8.42 1.43
CA MET A 15 3.50 7.10 0.79
C MET A 15 2.04 6.67 0.68
N ILE A 16 1.26 6.80 1.75
CA ILE A 16 -0.17 6.45 1.76
C ILE A 16 -0.96 7.34 0.80
N ALA A 17 -0.66 8.65 0.75
CA ALA A 17 -1.29 9.55 -0.20
C ALA A 17 -0.98 9.13 -1.66
N THR A 18 0.28 8.86 -1.98
CA THR A 18 0.69 8.38 -3.30
C THR A 18 0.04 7.03 -3.64
N LEU A 19 0.01 6.08 -2.69
CA LEU A 19 -0.65 4.80 -2.86
C LEU A 19 -2.14 4.96 -3.19
N ARG A 20 -2.85 5.84 -2.47
CA ARG A 20 -4.28 6.14 -2.75
C ARG A 20 -4.49 6.74 -4.14
N GLU A 21 -3.59 7.61 -4.60
CA GLU A 21 -3.65 8.16 -5.95
C GLU A 21 -3.44 7.08 -7.03
N LEU A 22 -2.49 6.17 -6.81
CA LEU A 22 -2.26 5.03 -7.69
C LEU A 22 -3.49 4.12 -7.76
N LEU A 23 -4.02 3.73 -6.61
CA LEU A 23 -5.22 2.90 -6.51
C LEU A 23 -6.43 3.52 -7.23
N LYS A 24 -6.59 4.85 -7.13
CA LYS A 24 -7.65 5.59 -7.85
C LYS A 24 -7.47 5.61 -9.37
N LYS A 25 -6.23 5.70 -9.88
CA LYS A 25 -5.97 5.57 -11.32
C LYS A 25 -6.27 4.14 -11.79
N GLN A 26 -5.88 3.18 -10.96
CA GLN A 26 -5.94 1.75 -11.24
C GLN A 26 -7.36 1.18 -11.19
N SER A 27 -8.26 1.75 -10.37
CA SER A 27 -9.67 1.33 -10.29
C SER A 27 -10.43 1.49 -11.60
N GLN A 28 -9.94 2.30 -12.54
CA GLN A 28 -10.54 2.47 -13.87
C GLN A 28 -10.35 1.24 -14.76
N ASN A 29 -9.46 0.31 -14.40
CA ASN A 29 -9.06 -0.84 -15.21
C ASN A 29 -9.58 -2.19 -14.67
N GLY A 30 -10.60 -2.20 -13.81
CA GLY A 30 -11.37 -3.40 -13.44
C GLY A 30 -11.15 -3.92 -12.02
N VAL A 31 -9.89 -4.09 -11.59
CA VAL A 31 -9.59 -4.47 -10.19
C VAL A 31 -9.53 -3.22 -9.33
N THR A 32 -10.43 -3.14 -8.35
CA THR A 32 -10.48 -2.03 -7.39
C THR A 32 -9.93 -2.52 -6.05
N LEU A 33 -8.83 -1.90 -5.62
CA LEU A 33 -8.22 -2.13 -4.30
C LEU A 33 -8.25 -0.81 -3.52
N SER A 34 -8.29 -0.92 -2.20
CA SER A 34 -8.16 0.21 -1.27
C SER A 34 -7.09 -0.08 -0.22
N VAL A 35 -6.63 0.98 0.46
CA VAL A 35 -5.79 0.84 1.65
C VAL A 35 -6.67 0.29 2.78
N ALA A 36 -6.19 -0.73 3.50
CA ALA A 36 -6.90 -1.29 4.64
C ALA A 36 -7.00 -0.28 5.79
N ASP A 37 -7.88 -0.55 6.77
CA ASP A 37 -8.15 0.40 7.86
C ASP A 37 -6.93 0.56 8.78
N ASP A 38 -6.18 -0.52 8.99
CA ASP A 38 -4.88 -0.50 9.69
C ASP A 38 -3.82 0.31 8.93
N GLY A 39 -3.99 0.47 7.61
CA GLY A 39 -3.19 1.32 6.73
C GLY A 39 -1.78 0.81 6.44
N TYR A 40 -0.98 0.60 7.49
CA TYR A 40 0.41 0.20 7.40
C TYR A 40 0.96 -0.42 8.69
N VAL A 41 2.06 -1.17 8.56
CA VAL A 41 2.93 -1.56 9.68
C VAL A 41 4.31 -0.94 9.44
N ASP A 42 4.87 -0.33 10.47
CA ASP A 42 6.23 0.22 10.47
C ASP A 42 7.13 -0.65 11.36
N GLU A 43 8.06 -1.39 10.73
CA GLU A 43 9.07 -2.21 11.42
C GLU A 43 10.44 -1.51 11.42
N GLY A 44 10.44 -0.17 11.47
CA GLY A 44 11.60 0.68 11.56
C GLY A 44 12.34 0.84 10.24
N SER A 45 12.91 -0.25 9.73
CA SER A 45 13.64 -0.25 8.45
C SER A 45 12.76 -0.60 7.26
N TRP A 46 11.55 -1.11 7.49
CA TRP A 46 10.60 -1.53 6.48
C TRP A 46 9.21 -1.01 6.79
N ILE A 47 8.51 -0.55 5.74
CA ILE A 47 7.12 -0.12 5.81
C ILE A 47 6.26 -1.07 4.98
N TYR A 48 5.31 -1.73 5.63
CA TYR A 48 4.35 -2.62 5.00
C TYR A 48 3.05 -1.86 4.80
N LEU A 49 2.67 -1.60 3.55
CA LEU A 49 1.43 -0.92 3.21
C LEU A 49 0.34 -1.94 2.92
N ILE A 50 -0.73 -1.91 3.71
CA ILE A 50 -1.75 -2.95 3.67
C ILE A 50 -2.86 -2.53 2.72
N VAL A 51 -3.19 -3.38 1.76
CA VAL A 51 -4.29 -3.14 0.81
C VAL A 51 -5.29 -4.28 0.82
N LYS A 52 -6.55 -3.97 0.51
CA LYS A 52 -7.64 -4.94 0.43
C LYS A 52 -8.40 -4.79 -0.88
N PRO A 53 -8.97 -5.88 -1.45
CA PRO A 53 -9.91 -5.77 -2.54
C PRO A 53 -11.21 -5.08 -2.07
N ASP A 54 -11.74 -4.16 -2.88
CA ASP A 54 -13.02 -3.51 -2.57
C ASP A 54 -14.22 -4.40 -2.87
N LYS A 55 -14.02 -5.47 -3.65
CA LYS A 55 -15.05 -6.44 -4.01
C LYS A 55 -14.48 -7.86 -3.91
N PRO A 56 -15.30 -8.83 -3.47
CA PRO A 56 -14.93 -10.24 -3.53
C PRO A 56 -14.82 -10.73 -4.97
N GLY A 57 -14.14 -11.86 -5.18
CA GLY A 57 -14.06 -12.54 -6.47
C GLY A 57 -12.84 -12.19 -7.33
N ILE A 58 -11.87 -11.43 -6.81
CA ILE A 58 -10.55 -11.30 -7.43
C ILE A 58 -9.82 -12.63 -7.39
N ARG A 59 -9.25 -13.06 -8.51
CA ARG A 59 -8.45 -14.28 -8.54
C ARG A 59 -7.11 -14.02 -7.85
N ALA A 60 -6.61 -15.01 -7.11
CA ALA A 60 -5.40 -14.85 -6.32
C ALA A 60 -4.19 -14.40 -7.17
N TYR A 61 -4.03 -14.92 -8.39
CA TYR A 61 -2.92 -14.52 -9.26
C TYR A 61 -3.06 -13.07 -9.76
N GLU A 62 -4.27 -12.64 -10.12
CA GLU A 62 -4.55 -11.25 -10.54
C GLU A 62 -4.27 -10.28 -9.39
N TYR A 63 -4.58 -10.71 -8.16
CA TYR A 63 -4.29 -9.90 -6.99
C TYR A 63 -2.78 -9.75 -6.79
N VAL A 64 -2.02 -10.86 -6.82
CA VAL A 64 -0.56 -10.83 -6.66
C VAL A 64 0.12 -10.01 -7.76
N GLU A 65 -0.27 -10.20 -9.02
CA GLU A 65 0.22 -9.37 -10.13
C GLU A 65 -0.04 -7.89 -9.86
N ARG A 66 -1.24 -7.56 -9.38
CA ARG A 66 -1.62 -6.18 -9.08
C ARG A 66 -0.82 -5.58 -7.93
N LEU A 67 -0.54 -6.35 -6.88
CA LEU A 67 0.30 -5.91 -5.77
C LEU A 67 1.72 -5.60 -6.23
N ASN A 68 2.29 -6.45 -7.08
CA ASN A 68 3.64 -6.27 -7.62
C ASN A 68 3.74 -5.01 -8.49
N ASP A 69 2.78 -4.79 -9.38
CA ASP A 69 2.72 -3.57 -10.22
C ASP A 69 2.63 -2.31 -9.36
N LEU A 70 1.74 -2.34 -8.35
CA LEU A 70 1.52 -1.23 -7.43
C LEU A 70 2.76 -0.92 -6.59
N GLU A 71 3.45 -1.95 -6.09
CA GLU A 71 4.70 -1.82 -5.35
C GLU A 71 5.79 -1.19 -6.21
N ALA A 72 5.99 -1.68 -7.44
CA ALA A 72 7.00 -1.17 -8.36
C ALA A 72 6.76 0.30 -8.73
N GLU A 73 5.51 0.66 -9.04
CA GLU A 73 5.13 2.04 -9.35
C GLU A 73 5.30 2.95 -8.12
N LEU A 74 4.87 2.48 -6.93
CA LEU A 74 5.00 3.25 -5.70
C LEU A 74 6.47 3.52 -5.36
N ARG A 75 7.34 2.49 -5.36
CA ARG A 75 8.79 2.65 -5.13
C ARG A 75 9.41 3.69 -6.05
N THR A 76 9.02 3.66 -7.33
CA THR A 76 9.48 4.63 -8.33
C THR A 76 9.05 6.06 -7.99
N MET A 77 7.80 6.25 -7.57
CA MET A 77 7.26 7.58 -7.26
C MET A 77 7.78 8.16 -5.95
N VAL A 78 7.97 7.33 -4.92
CA VAL A 78 8.42 7.80 -3.60
C VAL A 78 9.93 7.84 -3.46
N GLY A 79 10.67 7.11 -4.31
CA GLY A 79 12.13 7.02 -4.27
C GLY A 79 12.64 6.24 -3.06
N ASP A 80 11.88 5.24 -2.59
CA ASP A 80 12.20 4.45 -1.41
C ASP A 80 12.02 2.96 -1.71
N ASN A 81 13.07 2.18 -1.42
CA ASN A 81 13.06 0.73 -1.63
C ASN A 81 12.60 -0.04 -0.38
N ASN A 82 12.53 0.63 0.77
CA ASN A 82 12.23 0.04 2.06
C ASN A 82 10.73 0.02 2.35
N LEU A 83 9.94 -0.35 1.34
CA LEU A 83 8.50 -0.54 1.45
C LEU A 83 8.08 -1.80 0.73
N THR A 84 6.96 -2.37 1.15
CA THR A 84 6.27 -3.43 0.40
C THR A 84 4.77 -3.26 0.50
N VAL A 85 4.05 -3.67 -0.54
CA VAL A 85 2.59 -3.67 -0.56
C VAL A 85 2.11 -5.09 -0.27
N VAL A 86 1.31 -5.24 0.78
CA VAL A 86 0.87 -6.56 1.26
C VAL A 86 -0.65 -6.64 1.31
N PRO A 87 -1.22 -7.85 1.13
CA PRO A 87 -2.65 -8.05 1.31
C PRO A 87 -3.04 -7.89 2.78
N ALA A 88 -4.24 -7.38 3.02
CA ALA A 88 -4.88 -7.46 4.32
C ALA A 88 -5.10 -8.94 4.69
N VAL A 89 -4.76 -9.30 5.92
CA VAL A 89 -5.12 -10.61 6.47
C VAL A 89 -6.61 -10.56 6.80
N PRO A 90 -7.43 -11.52 6.33
CA PRO A 90 -8.81 -11.61 6.77
C PRO A 90 -8.87 -11.87 8.27
N ASP A 91 -9.81 -11.22 8.96
CA ASP A 91 -10.17 -11.56 10.35
C ASP A 91 -10.68 -13.00 10.48
#